data_AF-A0A4V1TAI9-F1
#
_entry.id   AF-A0A4V1TAI9-F1
#
_cell.length_a   1.000
_cell.length_b   1.000
_cell.length_c   1.000
_cell.angle_alpha   90.00
_cell.angle_beta   90.00
_cell.angle_gamma   90.00
#
_symmetry.space_group_name_H-M   'P 1'
#
loop_
_entity.id
_entity.type
_entity.pdbx_description
1 polymer ?
#
loop_
_entity_poly.entity_id
_entity_poly.type
_entity_poly.pdbx_seq_one_letter_code
_entity_poly.pdbx_strand_id
1 'polypeptide(L)'
;MPNLDNPREQMPHYYFDVYDKDGTFRDDVGLELSSMEAAIIEARRALADMTKEMLIDAGTEDIHIVIHDGADGPVRLSVSLQTSWPSDDIPRG
;
A
#
# COMPACT_ATOMS: atom_id res chain seq x y z
N MET A 1 -8.63 -2.35 45.04
CA MET A 1 -7.75 -1.27 44.52
C MET A 1 -6.78 -1.93 43.54
N PRO A 2 -6.55 -1.34 42.36
CA PRO A 2 -6.51 -2.03 41.07
C PRO A 2 -5.23 -2.82 40.79
N ASN A 3 -5.36 -3.83 39.92
CA ASN A 3 -4.30 -4.71 39.42
C ASN A 3 -3.33 -3.92 38.53
N LEU A 4 -2.03 -3.97 38.83
CA LEU A 4 -0.97 -3.20 38.16
C LEU A 4 -0.16 -4.00 37.13
N ASP A 5 -0.60 -5.20 36.75
CA ASP A 5 0.12 -6.11 35.85
C ASP A 5 -0.75 -6.55 34.67
N ASN A 6 -1.29 -5.61 33.92
CA ASN A 6 -1.64 -5.91 32.54
C ASN A 6 -0.89 -4.94 31.64
N PRO A 7 0.39 -5.20 31.33
CA PRO A 7 0.94 -4.71 30.09
C PRO A 7 0.12 -5.43 29.02
N ARG A 8 -1.00 -4.85 28.60
CA ARG A 8 -1.45 -5.08 27.24
C ARG A 8 -0.24 -4.68 26.43
N GLU A 9 0.51 -5.66 25.95
CA GLU A 9 1.31 -5.53 24.76
C GLU A 9 0.39 -4.84 23.77
N GLN A 10 0.47 -3.50 23.72
CA GLN A 10 -0.38 -2.67 22.88
C GLN A 10 0.09 -3.00 21.49
N MET A 11 -0.60 -3.93 20.82
CA MET A 11 -0.35 -4.21 19.42
C MET A 11 -0.50 -2.87 18.69
N PRO A 12 0.56 -2.33 18.08
CA PRO A 12 0.47 -1.03 17.46
C PRO A 12 -0.61 -1.03 16.36
N HIS A 13 -1.30 0.09 16.26
CA HIS A 13 -2.39 0.28 15.32
C HIS A 13 -1.84 0.93 14.05
N TYR A 14 -1.98 0.28 12.90
CA TYR A 14 -1.50 0.77 11.62
C TYR A 14 -2.65 1.10 10.68
N TYR A 15 -2.53 2.20 9.97
CA TYR A 15 -3.49 2.67 8.98
C TYR A 15 -2.88 2.54 7.58
N PHE A 16 -3.71 2.18 6.59
CA PHE A 16 -3.28 1.86 5.23
C PHE A 16 -3.99 2.77 4.21
N ASP A 17 -3.41 3.93 3.95
CA ASP A 17 -3.94 4.84 2.93
C ASP A 17 -3.54 4.34 1.54
N VAL A 18 -4.52 4.16 0.66
CA VAL A 18 -4.35 3.66 -0.70
C VAL A 18 -4.49 4.81 -1.70
N TYR A 19 -3.60 4.85 -2.68
CA TYR A 19 -3.58 5.85 -3.74
C TYR A 19 -3.48 5.13 -5.08
N ASP A 20 -4.48 5.36 -5.92
CA ASP A 20 -4.58 4.82 -7.28
C ASP A 20 -5.07 5.89 -8.27
N LYS A 21 -5.46 5.49 -9.49
CA LYS A 21 -5.97 6.38 -10.52
C LYS A 21 -7.33 7.02 -10.18
N ASP A 22 -8.14 6.36 -9.36
CA ASP A 22 -9.51 6.76 -9.04
C ASP A 22 -9.53 7.68 -7.81
N GLY A 23 -8.46 7.67 -7.02
CA GLY A 23 -8.14 8.72 -6.07
C GLY A 23 -7.39 8.22 -4.84
N THR A 24 -7.70 8.83 -3.70
CA THR A 24 -7.15 8.45 -2.39
C THR A 24 -8.25 7.83 -1.55
N PHE A 25 -8.03 6.60 -1.11
CA PHE A 25 -8.85 5.92 -0.12
C PHE A 25 -8.11 5.92 1.21
N ARG A 26 -8.64 6.63 2.19
CA ARG A 26 -8.08 6.65 3.55
C ARG A 26 -8.66 5.52 4.39
N ASP A 27 -7.78 4.88 5.14
CA ASP A 27 -8.19 3.86 6.10
C ASP A 27 -8.36 4.49 7.48
N ASP A 28 -9.62 4.72 7.87
CA ASP A 28 -9.97 5.27 9.19
C ASP A 28 -10.06 4.17 10.27
N VAL A 29 -10.07 2.90 9.88
CA VAL A 29 -10.24 1.76 10.79
C VAL A 29 -8.88 1.26 11.24
N GLY A 30 -7.95 1.03 10.31
CA GLY A 30 -6.63 0.46 10.58
C GLY A 30 -6.67 -0.99 11.08
N LEU A 31 -5.49 -1.56 11.31
CA LEU A 31 -5.30 -2.91 11.83
C LEU A 31 -4.32 -2.90 13.02
N GLU A 32 -4.68 -3.64 14.06
CA GLU A 32 -3.76 -3.98 15.15
C GLU A 32 -2.82 -5.08 14.66
N LEU A 33 -1.53 -4.76 14.52
CA LEU A 33 -0.50 -5.71 14.07
C LEU A 33 0.66 -5.72 15.03
N SER A 34 1.41 -6.82 15.07
CA SER A 34 2.51 -7.00 16.03
C SER A 34 3.71 -6.08 15.78
N SER A 35 3.88 -5.56 14.56
CA SER A 35 4.99 -4.69 14.19
C SER A 35 4.77 -3.99 12.84
N MET A 36 5.59 -2.98 12.54
CA MET A 36 5.62 -2.31 11.23
C MET A 36 5.99 -3.30 10.12
N GLU A 37 6.82 -4.31 10.41
CA GLU A 37 7.15 -5.37 9.45
C GLU A 37 5.92 -6.20 9.08
N ALA A 38 5.07 -6.53 10.07
CA ALA A 38 3.80 -7.22 9.82
C ALA A 38 2.86 -6.35 8.96
N ALA A 39 2.80 -5.04 9.22
CA ALA A 39 2.05 -4.08 8.40
C ALA A 39 2.58 -4.01 6.96
N ILE A 40 3.90 -3.97 6.78
CA ILE A 40 4.54 -3.99 5.46
C ILE A 40 4.19 -5.27 4.69
N ILE A 41 4.16 -6.44 5.36
CA ILE A 41 3.78 -7.71 4.73
C ILE A 41 2.32 -7.67 4.27
N GLU A 42 1.42 -7.14 5.11
CA GLU A 42 0.01 -7.01 4.76
C GLU A 42 -0.20 -6.04 3.59
N ALA A 43 0.44 -4.87 3.63
CA ALA A 43 0.41 -3.92 2.53
C ALA A 43 0.96 -4.50 1.22
N ARG A 44 2.02 -5.33 1.28
CA ARG A 44 2.55 -6.02 0.08
C ARG A 44 1.54 -6.99 -0.52
N ARG A 45 0.78 -7.71 0.32
CA ARG A 45 -0.26 -8.63 -0.15
C ARG A 45 -1.38 -7.85 -0.84
N ALA A 46 -1.89 -6.82 -0.17
CA ALA A 46 -2.91 -5.94 -0.74
C ALA A 46 -2.44 -5.30 -2.06
N LEU A 47 -1.25 -4.71 -2.09
CA LEU A 47 -0.68 -4.07 -3.28
C LEU A 47 -0.51 -5.06 -4.45
N ALA A 48 -0.11 -6.30 -4.16
CA ALA A 48 0.01 -7.34 -5.18
C ALA A 48 -1.35 -7.73 -5.77
N ASP A 49 -2.39 -7.83 -4.94
CA ASP A 49 -3.74 -8.14 -5.41
C ASP A 49 -4.33 -7.00 -6.25
N MET A 50 -4.18 -5.75 -5.79
CA MET A 50 -4.58 -4.56 -6.56
C MET A 50 -3.81 -4.46 -7.89
N THR A 51 -2.51 -4.72 -7.88
CA THR A 51 -1.70 -4.72 -9.11
C THR A 51 -2.18 -5.78 -10.11
N LYS A 52 -2.62 -6.96 -9.65
CA LYS A 52 -3.18 -7.99 -10.56
C LYS A 52 -4.45 -7.50 -11.25
N GLU A 53 -5.30 -6.77 -10.54
CA GLU A 53 -6.51 -6.18 -11.11
C GLU A 53 -6.15 -5.10 -12.13
N MET A 54 -5.18 -4.23 -11.80
CA MET A 54 -4.66 -3.22 -12.70
C MET A 54 -4.02 -3.80 -13.95
N LEU A 55 -3.33 -4.94 -13.87
CA LEU A 55 -2.70 -5.58 -15.03
C LEU A 55 -3.71 -6.07 -16.09
N ILE A 56 -4.97 -6.29 -15.69
CA ILE A 56 -6.05 -6.72 -16.60
C ILE A 56 -6.62 -5.51 -17.34
N ASP A 57 -6.68 -4.36 -16.68
CA ASP A 57 -7.07 -3.10 -17.30
C ASP A 57 -5.87 -2.50 -18.03
N ALA A 58 -5.99 -2.05 -19.28
CA ALA A 58 -4.81 -1.70 -20.10
C ALA A 58 -4.12 -0.35 -19.70
N GLY A 59 -4.21 0.03 -18.43
CA GLY A 59 -3.66 1.25 -17.85
C GLY A 59 -2.22 1.09 -17.39
N THR A 60 -1.38 2.06 -17.73
CA THR A 60 -0.08 2.25 -17.06
C THR A 60 -0.35 3.16 -15.87
N GLU A 61 -0.30 2.60 -14.67
CA GLU A 61 -0.79 3.26 -13.48
C GLU A 61 0.16 3.02 -12.30
N ASP A 62 0.41 4.11 -11.56
CA ASP A 62 1.15 4.08 -10.32
C ASP A 62 0.17 3.85 -9.18
N ILE A 63 0.37 2.76 -8.44
CA ILE A 63 -0.37 2.45 -7.22
C ILE A 63 0.57 2.47 -6.03
N HIS A 64 0.13 3.07 -4.92
CA HIS A 64 0.90 3.02 -3.69
C HIS A 64 0.04 2.98 -2.44
N ILE A 65 0.58 2.32 -1.41
CA ILE A 65 0.03 2.25 -0.07
C ILE A 65 0.96 3.00 0.87
N VAL A 66 0.39 3.85 1.72
CA VAL A 66 1.08 4.58 2.77
C VAL A 66 0.65 4.01 4.11
N ILE A 67 1.59 3.44 4.85
CA ILE A 67 1.39 2.89 6.18
C ILE A 67 1.83 3.92 7.20
N HIS A 68 0.99 4.22 8.18
CA HIS A 68 1.37 5.03 9.34
C HIS A 68 0.72 4.51 10.62
N ASP A 69 1.36 4.74 11.76
CA ASP A 69 0.87 4.37 13.10
C ASP A 69 0.36 5.58 13.89
N GLY A 70 0.26 6.74 13.23
CA GLY A 70 -0.08 8.02 13.88
C GLY A 70 1.09 8.68 14.63
N ALA A 71 2.27 8.05 14.63
CA ALA A 71 3.52 8.59 15.17
C ALA A 71 4.51 8.94 14.02
N ASP A 72 5.77 8.51 14.12
CA ASP A 72 6.83 8.94 13.19
C ASP A 72 6.77 8.25 11.82
N GLY A 73 6.98 9.07 10.77
CA GLY A 73 7.47 8.70 9.43
C GLY A 73 6.71 7.59 8.70
N PRO A 74 5.76 7.91 7.79
CA PRO A 74 5.00 6.88 7.09
C PRO A 74 5.88 6.03 6.16
N VAL A 75 5.60 4.72 6.10
CA VAL A 75 6.22 3.80 5.15
C VAL A 75 5.39 3.77 3.88
N ARG A 76 5.99 4.15 2.75
CA ARG A 76 5.35 4.09 1.44
C ARG A 76 5.82 2.86 0.66
N LEU A 77 4.88 2.07 0.16
CA LEU A 77 5.11 1.01 -0.80
C LEU A 77 4.45 1.39 -2.12
N SER A 78 5.16 1.27 -3.23
CA SER A 78 4.66 1.64 -4.56
C SER A 78 5.01 0.60 -5.60
N VAL A 79 4.09 0.38 -6.54
CA VAL A 79 4.32 -0.36 -7.77
C VAL A 79 3.99 0.56 -8.94
N SER A 80 4.89 0.60 -9.91
CA SER A 80 4.72 1.30 -11.19
C SER A 80 4.91 0.31 -12.32
N LEU A 81 4.05 0.37 -13.33
CA LEU A 81 4.16 -0.44 -14.52
C LEU A 81 4.08 0.45 -15.75
N GLN A 82 5.05 0.29 -16.65
CA GLN A 82 5.12 1.02 -17.89
C GLN A 82 5.21 0.05 -19.07
N THR A 83 4.34 0.22 -20.06
CA THR A 83 4.46 -0.43 -21.37
C THR A 83 4.98 0.59 -22.37
N SER A 84 6.16 0.33 -22.94
CA SER A 84 6.70 1.11 -24.05
C SER A 84 6.80 0.25 -25.28
N TRP A 85 6.21 0.70 -26.38
CA TRP A 85 6.53 0.16 -27.69
C TRP A 85 7.85 0.77 -28.15
N PRO A 86 8.78 -0.01 -28.72
CA PRO A 86 9.87 0.60 -29.48
C PRO A 86 9.21 1.49 -30.54
N SER A 87 9.61 2.76 -30.62
CA SER A 87 9.05 3.71 -31.57
C SER A 87 8.86 3.04 -32.92
N ASP A 88 7.67 3.21 -33.48
CA ASP A 88 7.31 2.78 -34.82
C ASP A 88 8.33 3.43 -35.78
N ASP A 89 9.42 2.71 -36.09
CA ASP A 89 10.26 2.98 -37.24
C ASP A 89 9.44 2.50 -38.44
N ILE A 90 8.30 3.17 -38.69
CA ILE A 90 7.59 3.07 -39.96
C ILE A 90 8.54 3.75 -40.94
N PRO A 91 9.17 3.01 -41.88
CA PRO A 91 9.68 3.68 -43.05
C PRO A 91 8.44 4.17 -43.79
N ARG A 92 8.15 5.47 -43.69
CA ARG A 92 7.27 6.12 -44.66
C ARG A 92 8.03 6.13 -45.98
N GLY A 93 7.86 5.06 -46.75
CA GLY A 93 8.35 4.88 -48.11
C GLY A 93 7.24 4.29 -48.95
#